data_AF-A0A1Q3MWC4-F1
#
_entry.id   AF-A0A1Q3MWC4-F1
#
_cell.length_a   1.000
_cell.length_b   1.000
_cell.length_c   1.000
_cell.angle_alpha   90.00
_cell.angle_beta   90.00
_cell.angle_gamma   90.00
#
_symmetry.space_group_name_H-M   'P 1'
#
loop_
_entity.id
_entity.type
_entity.pdbx_description
1 polymer ?
#
loop_
_entity_poly.entity_id
_entity_poly.type
_entity_poly.pdbx_seq_one_letter_code
_entity_poly.pdbx_strand_id
1 'polypeptide(L)' 'MDLNEAENLVSRNQSGYMLFGIYNFTGTLKGFSVSNFAGIQTSPRYDRNFLQNRFALSYKF' A
#
# COMPACT_ATOMS: atom_id res chain seq x y z
N MET A 1 11.41 -6.16 4.25
CA MET A 1 11.52 -7.24 3.24
C MET A 1 13.00 -7.50 3.05
N ASP A 2 13.43 -8.76 2.97
CA ASP A 2 14.85 -9.05 2.77
C ASP A 2 15.23 -8.77 1.31
N LEU A 3 15.99 -7.70 1.09
CA LEU A 3 16.37 -7.21 -0.25
C LEU A 3 17.89 -7.26 -0.37
N ASN A 4 18.43 -8.46 -0.61
CA ASN A 4 19.86 -8.66 -0.91
C ASN A 4 20.07 -8.59 -2.42
N GLU A 5 20.89 -7.66 -2.89
CA GLU A 5 21.26 -7.53 -4.32
C GLU A 5 22.34 -8.56 -4.74
N ALA A 6 23.03 -9.17 -3.77
CA ALA A 6 23.99 -10.26 -3.94
C ALA A 6 24.18 -11.03 -2.61
N GLU A 7 24.70 -12.27 -2.66
CA GLU A 7 24.90 -13.13 -1.46
C GLU A 7 25.78 -12.49 -0.37
N ASN A 8 26.64 -11.54 -0.75
CA ASN A 8 27.59 -10.87 0.17
C ASN A 8 27.13 -9.49 0.64
N LEU A 9 25.91 -9.05 0.30
CA LEU A 9 25.37 -7.76 0.71
C LEU A 9 24.38 -7.94 1.87
N VAL A 10 24.54 -7.13 2.91
CA VAL A 10 23.65 -7.12 4.07
C VAL A 10 22.25 -6.67 3.65
N SER A 11 21.22 -7.31 4.21
CA SER A 11 19.82 -6.97 4.01
C SER A 11 19.58 -5.47 4.12
N ARG A 12 19.00 -4.90 3.06
CA ARG A 12 18.50 -3.53 3.14
C ARG A 12 17.31 -3.58 4.08
N ASN A 13 17.49 -3.06 5.30
CA ASN A 13 16.50 -2.87 6.36
C ASN A 13 15.37 -1.90 5.94
N GLN A 14 14.76 -2.18 4.79
CA GLN A 14 13.68 -1.45 4.17
C GLN A 14 12.36 -2.01 4.70
N SER A 15 11.54 -1.12 5.25
CA SER A 15 10.22 -1.43 5.77
C SER A 15 9.15 -0.66 5.02
N GLY A 16 7.97 -1.25 4.97
CA GLY A 16 6.79 -0.65 4.35
C GLY A 16 5.60 -0.91 5.25
N TYR A 17 4.82 0.14 5.50
CA TYR A 17 3.59 0.06 6.27
C TYR A 17 2.45 0.49 5.36
N MET A 18 1.36 -0.26 5.39
CA MET A 18 0.18 0.04 4.60
C MET A 18 -1.06 -0.06 5.49
N LEU A 19 -1.82 1.01 5.53
CA LEU A 19 -3.16 1.05 6.09
C LEU A 19 -4.15 0.98 4.93
N PHE A 20 -5.16 0.13 5.04
CA PHE A 20 -6.21 0.04 4.04
C PHE A 20 -7.59 -0.09 4.67
N GLY A 21 -8.58 0.45 3.96
CA GLY A 21 -9.98 0.34 4.31
C GLY A 21 -10.81 0.14 3.05
N ILE A 22 -11.78 -0.76 3.12
CA ILE A 22 -12.71 -1.03 2.03
C ILE A 22 -14.11 -1.05 2.62
N TYR A 23 -15.02 -0.27 2.04
CA TYR A 23 -16.42 -0.27 2.41
C TYR A 23 -17.28 -0.62 1.19
N ASN A 24 -18.11 -1.66 1.36
CA ASN A 24 -19.05 -2.10 0.34
C ASN A 24 -20.45 -1.66 0.75
N PHE A 25 -21.11 -0.92 -0.14
CA PHE A 25 -22.46 -0.43 0.11
C PHE A 25 -23.49 -1.55 -0.08
N THR A 26 -24.59 -1.45 0.66
CA THR A 26 -25.71 -2.40 0.62
C THR A 26 -27.01 -1.69 0.24
N GLY A 27 -28.12 -2.44 0.12
CA GLY A 27 -29.42 -1.89 -0.28
C GLY A 27 -29.40 -1.37 -1.72
N THR A 28 -29.96 -0.18 -1.93
CA THR A 28 -30.05 0.48 -3.25
C THR A 28 -28.68 0.72 -3.90
N LEU A 29 -27.61 0.82 -3.11
CA LEU A 29 -26.25 1.04 -3.58
C LEU A 29 -25.42 -0.26 -3.66
N LYS A 30 -26.07 -1.43 -3.59
CA LYS A 30 -25.40 -2.71 -3.77
C LYS A 30 -24.60 -2.70 -5.09
N GLY A 31 -23.35 -3.14 -5.02
CA GLY A 31 -22.41 -3.11 -6.14
C GLY A 31 -21.45 -1.93 -6.09
N PHE A 32 -21.77 -0.86 -5.35
CA PHE A 32 -20.84 0.26 -5.12
C PHE A 32 -19.87 -0.06 -3.98
N SER A 33 -18.61 0.33 -4.13
CA SER A 33 -17.61 0.26 -3.07
C SER A 33 -16.63 1.42 -3.13
N VAL A 34 -16.13 1.78 -1.95
CA VAL A 34 -15.05 2.74 -1.78
C VAL A 34 -13.89 2.06 -1.07
N SER A 35 -12.67 2.38 -1.51
CA SER A 35 -11.47 1.88 -0.86
C SER A 35 -10.40 2.96 -0.79
N ASN A 36 -9.61 2.92 0.28
CA ASN A 36 -8.42 3.73 0.42
C ASN A 36 -7.26 2.87 0.88
N PHE A 37 -6.10 3.11 0.30
CA PHE A 37 -4.82 2.50 0.67
C PHE A 37 -3.82 3.62 0.88
N ALA A 38 -3.36 3.78 2.11
CA ALA A 38 -2.29 4.70 2.48
C ALA A 38 -1.04 3.89 2.83
N GLY A 39 0.09 4.21 2.22
CA GLY A 39 1.35 3.51 2.40
C GLY A 39 2.50 4.46 2.67
N ILE A 40 3.43 4.03 3.52
CA ILE A 40 4.74 4.63 3.69
C ILE A 40 5.80 3.54 3.52
N GLN A 41 6.84 3.84 2.78
CA GLN A 41 8.00 2.98 2.62
C GLN A 41 9.26 3.75 2.96
N THR A 42 10.08 3.17 3.84
CA THR A 42 11.35 3.72 4.30
C THR A 42 12.47 2.81 3.80
N SER A 43 13.52 3.39 3.21
CA SER A 43 14.66 2.63 2.69
C SER A 43 15.96 3.30 3.12
N PRO A 44 16.94 2.56 3.67
CA PRO A 44 18.23 3.12 4.02
C PRO A 44 19.09 3.55 2.80
N ARG A 45 18.67 3.26 1.55
CA ARG A 45 19.37 3.74 0.33
C ARG A 45 18.98 5.16 -0.06
N TYR A 46 17.79 5.62 0.34
CA TYR A 46 17.25 6.88 -0.13
C TYR A 46 16.93 7.77 1.07
N ASP A 47 17.38 9.02 1.05
CA ASP A 47 17.08 10.02 2.09
C ASP A 47 15.59 10.44 2.13
N ARG A 48 14.74 9.80 1.32
CA ARG A 48 13.34 10.15 1.18
C ARG A 48 12.45 8.94 1.44
N ASN A 49 11.43 9.18 2.25
CA ASN A 49 10.35 8.23 2.44
C ASN A 49 9.40 8.29 1.24
N PHE A 50 9.01 7.14 0.72
CA PHE A 50 8.00 7.07 -0.32
C PHE A 50 6.61 6.98 0.32
N LEU A 51 5.79 8.00 0.07
CA LEU A 51 4.41 8.09 0.54
C LEU A 51 3.45 7.83 -0.62
N GLN A 52 2.43 7.02 -0.38
CA GLN A 52 1.42 6.70 -1.37
C GLN A 52 0.02 6.79 -0.76
N ASN A 53 -0.91 7.44 -1.46
CA ASN A 53 -2.34 7.30 -1.21
C ASN A 53 -3.03 6.85 -2.50
N ARG A 54 -3.83 5.79 -2.41
CA ARG A 54 -4.68 5.28 -3.50
C ARG A 54 -6.11 5.25 -3.02
N PHE A 55 -6.91 6.18 -3.52
CA PHE A 55 -8.35 6.19 -3.33
C PHE A 55 -9.02 5.60 -4.59
N ALA A 56 -9.95 4.67 -4.40
CA ALA A 56 -10.67 4.06 -5.50
C ALA A 56 -12.17 3.95 -5.20
N LEU A 57 -12.96 4.26 -6.22
CA LEU A 57 -14.39 4.05 -6.28
C LEU A 57 -14.64 2.96 -7.32
N SER A 58 -15.47 1.99 -6.98
CA SER A 58 -15.79 0.88 -7.87
C SER A 58 -17.30 0.64 -7.88
N TYR A 59 -17.81 0.25 -9.04
CA TYR A 59 -19.18 -0.21 -9.19
C TYR A 59 -19.19 -1.51 -9.97
N LYS A 60 -19.82 -2.54 -9.39
CA LYS A 60 -19.97 -3.86 -9.98
C LYS A 60 -21.44 -4.14 -10.23
N PHE A 61 -21.78 -4.24 -11.52
CA PHE A 61 -23.10 -4.62 -12.04
C PHE A 61 -23.40 -6.10 -11.78
#